data_AF-A0A7X6DNM5-F1
#
_entry.id   AF-A0A7X6DNM5-F1
#
_cell.length_a   1.000
_cell.length_b   1.000
_cell.length_c   1.000
_cell.angle_alpha   90.00
_cell.angle_beta   90.00
_cell.angle_gamma   90.00
#
_symmetry.space_group_name_H-M   'P 1'
#
loop_
_entity.id
_entity.type
_entity.pdbx_description
1 polymer ?
#
loop_
_entity_poly.entity_id
_entity_poly.type
_entity_poly.pdbx_seq_one_letter_code
_entity_poly.pdbx_strand_id
1 'polypeptide(L)' 'MNRESGHHSVPLAKSEFGSIDRCRCDGYHVSLRNIMLHFNREEFAALADLFKRAQEREEEAFLFSKWEE' A
#
# COMPACT_ATOMS: atom_id res chain seq x y z
N MET A 1 -25.16 -4.09 26.35
CA MET A 1 -24.80 -4.63 25.02
C MET A 1 -23.57 -3.86 24.54
N ASN A 2 -22.38 -4.41 24.74
CA ASN A 2 -21.13 -3.79 24.30
C ASN A 2 -21.00 -3.95 22.77
N ARG A 3 -21.07 -2.84 22.04
CA ARG A 3 -20.72 -2.78 20.62
C ARG A 3 -19.21 -2.67 20.52
N GLU A 4 -18.52 -3.79 20.57
CA GLU A 4 -17.13 -3.84 20.09
C GLU A 4 -17.20 -3.62 18.57
N SER A 5 -16.89 -2.40 18.13
CA SER A 5 -16.56 -2.15 16.72
C SER A 5 -15.32 -2.97 16.42
N GLY A 6 -15.51 -4.21 15.96
CA GLY A 6 -14.44 -5.07 15.49
C GLY A 6 -13.76 -4.38 14.32
N HIS A 7 -12.67 -3.69 14.60
CA HIS A 7 -11.76 -3.22 13.56
C HIS A 7 -11.15 -4.47 12.92
N HIS A 8 -11.79 -4.92 11.84
CA HIS A 8 -11.29 -6.03 11.05
C HIS A 8 -10.17 -5.52 10.13
N SER A 9 -8.94 -5.72 10.56
CA SER A 9 -7.77 -5.50 9.71
C SER A 9 -7.59 -6.70 8.78
N VAL A 10 -7.61 -6.44 7.48
CA VAL A 10 -7.34 -7.48 6.47
C VAL A 10 -5.89 -7.29 5.98
N PRO A 11 -5.01 -8.28 6.13
CA PRO A 11 -3.68 -8.21 5.53
C PRO A 11 -3.81 -8.21 4.02
N LEU A 12 -3.13 -7.26 3.36
CA LEU A 12 -3.05 -7.17 1.91
C LEU A 12 -1.63 -7.55 1.46
N ALA A 13 -1.54 -8.46 0.49
CA ALA A 13 -0.26 -8.75 -0.15
C ALA A 13 0.05 -7.71 -1.25
N LYS A 14 1.34 -7.50 -1.56
CA LYS A 14 1.76 -6.57 -2.62
C LYS A 14 1.15 -6.88 -3.98
N SER A 15 0.95 -8.16 -4.28
CA SER A 15 0.33 -8.64 -5.53
C SER A 15 -1.15 -8.26 -5.66
N GLU A 16 -1.77 -7.77 -4.60
CA GLU A 16 -3.18 -7.37 -4.60
C GLU A 16 -3.38 -5.91 -5.01
N PHE A 17 -2.29 -5.15 -5.11
CA PHE A 17 -2.25 -3.85 -5.75
C PHE A 17 -2.21 -4.06 -7.27
N GLY A 18 -3.22 -3.54 -7.95
CA GLY A 18 -3.35 -3.57 -9.40
C GLY A 18 -2.72 -2.34 -10.04
N SER A 19 -3.49 -1.68 -10.91
CA SER A 19 -3.06 -0.46 -11.59
C SER A 19 -3.17 0.79 -10.72
N ILE A 20 -2.32 1.77 -11.04
CA ILE A 20 -2.40 3.14 -10.53
C ILE A 20 -2.66 4.06 -11.73
N ASP A 21 -3.78 4.75 -11.72
CA ASP A 21 -4.26 5.57 -12.85
C ASP A 21 -4.49 7.01 -12.41
N ARG A 22 -4.04 8.00 -13.20
CA ARG A 22 -4.28 9.42 -12.90
C ARG A 22 -5.71 9.82 -13.29
N CYS A 23 -6.40 10.51 -12.39
CA CYS A 23 -7.74 11.06 -12.57
C CYS A 23 -7.70 12.43 -13.27
N ARG A 24 -8.80 12.81 -13.95
CA ARG A 24 -9.00 14.17 -14.48
C ARG A 24 -9.06 15.26 -13.41
N CYS A 25 -9.29 14.88 -12.16
CA CYS A 25 -9.37 15.73 -10.99
C CYS A 25 -8.00 16.00 -10.31
N ASP A 26 -6.90 15.69 -10.99
CA ASP A 26 -5.53 15.75 -10.46
C ASP A 26 -5.24 14.78 -9.29
N GLY A 27 -6.14 13.84 -9.03
CA GLY A 27 -5.94 12.71 -8.11
C GLY A 27 -5.48 11.42 -8.80
N TYR A 28 -5.49 10.32 -8.06
CA TYR A 28 -5.08 8.99 -8.48
C TYR A 28 -6.11 7.93 -8.06
N HIS A 29 -6.35 6.96 -8.94
CA HIS A 29 -7.07 5.74 -8.63
C HIS A 29 -6.07 4.61 -8.42
N VAL A 30 -6.18 3.91 -7.30
CA VAL A 30 -5.41 2.69 -7.02
C VAL A 30 -6.38 1.53 -6.98
N SER A 31 -6.15 0.55 -7.84
CA SER A 31 -6.91 -0.69 -7.87
C SER A 31 -6.35 -1.66 -6.83
N LEU A 32 -7.23 -2.23 -6.01
CA LEU A 32 -6.94 -3.15 -4.92
C LEU A 32 -7.94 -4.31 -4.98
N ARG A 33 -7.50 -5.50 -5.40
CA ARG A 33 -8.41 -6.63 -5.71
C ARG A 33 -9.54 -6.18 -6.65
N ASN A 34 -10.76 -6.09 -6.12
CA ASN A 34 -11.99 -5.68 -6.82
C ASN A 34 -12.49 -4.29 -6.37
N ILE A 35 -11.66 -3.52 -5.68
CA ILE A 35 -11.98 -2.19 -5.15
C ILE A 35 -11.10 -1.16 -5.85
N MET A 36 -11.68 -0.02 -6.21
CA MET A 36 -10.93 1.13 -6.70
C MET A 36 -10.99 2.22 -5.64
N LEU A 37 -9.83 2.64 -5.15
CA LEU A 37 -9.72 3.74 -4.18
C LEU A 37 -9.27 5.01 -4.88
N HIS A 38 -9.92 6.12 -4.57
CA HIS A 38 -9.52 7.44 -5.04
C HIS A 38 -8.71 8.16 -3.97
N PHE A 39 -7.59 8.74 -4.39
CA PHE A 39 -6.71 9.55 -3.57
C PHE A 39 -6.48 10.89 -4.25
N ASN A 40 -6.50 11.97 -3.49
CA ASN A 40 -5.95 13.22 -4.00
C ASN A 40 -4.41 13.13 -4.12
N ARG A 41 -3.79 14.16 -4.69
CA ARG A 41 -2.35 14.18 -4.94
C ARG A 41 -1.50 14.04 -3.66
N GLU A 42 -1.90 14.67 -2.57
CA GLU A 42 -1.15 14.64 -1.31
C GLU A 42 -1.28 13.28 -0.61
N GLU A 43 -2.49 12.73 -0.58
CA GLU A 43 -2.75 11.39 -0.06
C GLU A 43 -1.98 10.32 -0.85
N PHE A 44 -1.95 10.44 -2.17
CA PHE A 44 -1.19 9.53 -3.02
C PHE A 44 0.32 9.66 -2.78
N ALA A 45 0.85 10.87 -2.58
CA ALA A 45 2.26 11.07 -2.27
C ALA A 45 2.65 10.40 -0.94
N ALA A 46 1.82 10.52 0.09
CA ALA A 46 2.02 9.84 1.36
C ALA A 46 1.98 8.30 1.21
N LEU A 47 1.05 7.78 0.41
CA LEU A 47 0.96 6.36 0.09
C LEU A 47 2.20 5.86 -0.66
N ALA A 48 2.71 6.62 -1.64
CA ALA A 48 3.92 6.27 -2.38
C ALA A 48 5.16 6.25 -1.48
N ASP A 49 5.28 7.20 -0.54
CA ASP A 49 6.37 7.21 0.44
C ASP A 49 6.33 5.99 1.36
N LEU A 50 5.13 5.56 1.79
CA LEU A 50 4.95 4.33 2.55
C LEU A 50 5.42 3.08 1.78
N PHE A 51 5.07 2.95 0.50
CA PHE A 51 5.53 1.82 -0.30
C PHE A 51 7.04 1.81 -0.52
N LYS A 52 7.63 2.99 -0.74
CA LYS A 52 9.08 3.11 -0.90
C LYS A 52 9.81 2.64 0.36
N ARG A 53 9.39 3.12 1.54
CA ARG A 53 9.99 2.69 2.82
C ARG A 53 9.81 1.21 3.10
N ALA A 54 8.67 0.64 2.72
CA ALA A 54 8.44 -0.80 2.86
C ALA A 54 9.39 -1.60 1.96
N GLN A 55 9.58 -1.14 0.71
CA GLN A 55 10.53 -1.75 -0.22
C GLN A 55 11.98 -1.65 0.29
N GLU A 56 12.42 -0.48 0.75
CA GLU A 56 13.78 -0.29 1.29
C GLU A 56 14.08 -1.26 2.43
N ARG A 57 13.13 -1.47 3.36
CA ARG A 57 13.27 -2.44 4.45
C ARG A 57 13.35 -3.90 3.98
N GLU A 58 12.61 -4.25 2.94
CA GLU A 58 12.67 -5.60 2.35
C GLU A 58 13.99 -5.82 1.60
N GLU A 59 14.49 -4.81 0.87
CA GLU A 59 15.80 -4.86 0.21
C GLU A 59 16.93 -4.98 1.24
N GLU A 60 16.89 -4.21 2.34
CA GLU A 60 17.84 -4.35 3.43
C GLU A 60 17.81 -5.76 4.03
N ALA A 61 16.62 -6.28 4.40
CA ALA A 61 16.48 -7.64 4.94
C ALA A 61 16.98 -8.74 3.97
N PHE A 62 16.73 -8.57 2.67
CA PHE A 62 17.25 -9.47 1.64
C PHE A 62 18.78 -9.39 1.51
N LEU A 63 19.35 -8.20 1.60
CA LEU A 63 20.81 -8.04 1.60
C LEU A 63 21.41 -8.75 2.80
N PHE A 64 20.93 -8.51 4.03
CA PHE A 64 21.50 -9.15 5.23
C PHE A 64 21.39 -10.69 5.21
N SER A 65 20.28 -11.25 4.73
CA SER A 65 20.14 -12.72 4.61
C SER A 65 21.11 -13.36 3.62
N LYS A 66 21.59 -12.63 2.60
CA LYS A 66 22.62 -13.11 1.66
C LYS A 66 24.05 -13.08 2.21
N TRP A 67 24.31 -12.28 3.24
CA TRP A 67 25.65 -12.15 3.84
C TRP A 67 25.92 -13.21 4.93
N GLU A 68 24.89 -13.90 5.42
CA GLU A 68 24.99 -14.96 6.44
C GLU A 68 25.08 -16.38 5.84
N GLU A 69 25.13 -16.51 4.51
CA GLU A 69 25.43 -17.76 3.75
C GLU A 69 26.91 -17.83 3.34
#